data_AF-S4RLJ5-F1
#
_entry.id   AF-S4RLJ5-F1
#
_cell.length_a   1.000
_cell.length_b   1.000
_cell.length_c   1.000
_cell.angle_alpha   90.00
_cell.angle_beta   90.00
_cell.angle_gamma   90.00
#
_symmetry.space_group_name_H-M   'P 1'
#
loop_
_entity.id
_entity.type
_entity.pdbx_description
1 polymer ?
#
loop_
_entity_poly.entity_id
_entity_poly.type
_entity_poly.pdbx_seq_one_letter_code
_entity_poly.pdbx_strand_id
1 'polypeptide(L)'
;IATSGSLAPLRPRAESIMRHPGSPDSLRSRTPMITPDLESGTKLWHLVKNHDHADQKEGDRGNKMVSEIYLTRLLATKGTLQKFVDDLFETIFSTAHRGSALPLAIKYMFDFLDEQADRHAIHDPAVRHTWKSNSLPLRFWVNVIKNPQFVFDIHKTSITDACLSVVAQTFMDSCSTSEHRLGKDSPSNKLLYAKDIPNYKHWVERYYTDIGKMPAISDQDMNAYLAEQSRMHSSDFNTMSALNELYLYVSKYKDEILAALDQDEQAKRHRLAFKLDQVISCMSGDS
;
A
#
# COMPACT_ATOMS: atom_id res chain seq x y z
N ILE A 1 5.37 -18.95 44.16
CA ILE A 1 5.28 -20.19 43.36
C ILE A 1 4.39 -19.86 42.16
N ALA A 2 5.00 -19.58 41.01
CA ALA A 2 4.27 -19.25 39.78
C ALA A 2 3.87 -20.55 39.09
N THR A 3 2.58 -20.74 38.85
CA THR A 3 2.04 -21.87 38.07
C THR A 3 2.25 -21.59 36.58
N SER A 4 3.47 -21.76 36.11
CA SER A 4 3.80 -21.77 34.67
C SER A 4 3.41 -23.11 34.08
N GLY A 5 2.24 -23.19 33.42
CA GLY A 5 1.88 -24.35 32.60
C GLY A 5 0.43 -24.83 32.70
N SER A 6 -0.56 -23.94 32.79
CA SER A 6 -1.94 -24.37 32.54
C SER A 6 -2.19 -24.42 31.03
N LEU A 7 -2.21 -25.62 30.43
CA LEU A 7 -2.78 -25.81 29.10
C LEU A 7 -4.31 -25.63 29.23
N ALA A 8 -4.80 -24.44 28.91
CA ALA A 8 -6.23 -24.21 28.74
C ALA A 8 -6.65 -24.73 27.35
N PRO A 9 -7.47 -25.80 27.26
CA PRO A 9 -7.95 -26.29 25.97
C PRO A 9 -8.88 -25.25 25.34
N LEU A 10 -8.63 -24.91 24.07
CA LEU A 10 -9.54 -24.10 23.27
C LEU A 10 -10.79 -24.92 22.95
N ARG A 11 -11.88 -24.69 23.70
CA ARG A 11 -13.19 -25.31 23.41
C ARG A 11 -14.00 -24.37 22.50
N PRO A 12 -14.59 -24.87 21.40
CA PRO A 12 -15.51 -24.07 20.59
C PRO A 12 -16.72 -23.67 21.43
N ARG A 13 -17.11 -22.39 21.36
CA ARG A 13 -18.27 -21.83 22.04
C ARG A 13 -19.53 -22.30 21.30
N ALA A 14 -20.41 -23.05 21.96
CA ALA A 14 -21.73 -23.36 21.42
C ALA A 14 -22.62 -22.12 21.56
N GLU A 15 -22.82 -21.38 20.46
CA GLU A 15 -23.74 -20.25 20.43
C GLU A 15 -25.16 -20.74 20.08
N SER A 16 -26.11 -20.48 20.97
CA SER A 16 -27.53 -20.66 20.72
C SER A 16 -28.01 -19.61 19.73
N ILE A 17 -28.51 -20.06 18.58
CA ILE A 17 -29.03 -19.21 17.50
C ILE A 17 -30.36 -18.60 17.94
N MET A 18 -30.37 -17.31 18.27
CA MET A 18 -31.56 -16.47 18.07
C MET A 18 -31.17 -15.29 17.17
N ARG A 19 -31.71 -15.33 15.94
CA ARG A 19 -31.56 -14.30 14.91
C ARG A 19 -32.51 -13.12 15.19
N HIS A 20 -32.04 -11.89 14.99
CA HIS A 20 -32.86 -10.81 14.42
C HIS A 20 -32.01 -9.84 13.58
N PRO A 21 -32.60 -9.18 12.56
CA PRO A 21 -31.89 -8.55 11.44
C PRO A 21 -31.68 -7.03 11.60
N GLY A 22 -30.63 -6.46 11.00
CA GLY A 22 -30.46 -5.01 10.87
C GLY A 22 -29.11 -4.57 10.25
N SER A 23 -29.20 -3.66 9.28
CA SER A 23 -28.23 -3.16 8.27
C SER A 23 -26.85 -2.59 8.69
N PRO A 24 -25.93 -2.37 7.72
CA PRO A 24 -24.52 -2.05 7.93
C PRO A 24 -24.25 -0.53 7.95
N ASP A 25 -23.30 -0.08 8.79
CA ASP A 25 -22.25 0.87 8.39
C ASP A 25 -21.24 1.22 9.51
N SER A 26 -20.02 1.51 9.04
CA SER A 26 -18.93 2.28 9.67
C SER A 26 -17.70 1.54 10.20
N LEU A 27 -16.61 1.78 9.47
CA LEU A 27 -15.21 1.43 9.68
C LEU A 27 -14.65 2.04 10.97
N ARG A 28 -14.26 1.20 11.93
CA ARG A 28 -13.16 1.45 12.87
C ARG A 28 -12.72 0.17 13.57
N SER A 29 -11.40 -0.05 13.54
CA SER A 29 -10.61 -1.08 14.25
C SER A 29 -11.29 -1.69 15.48
N ARG A 30 -11.66 -2.97 15.41
CA ARG A 30 -12.00 -3.78 16.59
C ARG A 30 -11.25 -5.11 16.55
N THR A 31 -10.20 -5.19 17.36
CA THR A 31 -9.71 -6.43 17.99
C THR A 31 -10.85 -7.07 18.84
N PRO A 32 -10.74 -8.36 19.22
CA PRO A 32 -11.87 -9.29 19.25
C PRO A 32 -12.99 -8.88 20.22
N MET A 33 -14.22 -9.15 19.78
CA MET A 33 -15.47 -8.74 20.42
C MET A 33 -15.59 -9.21 21.88
N ILE A 34 -15.39 -8.26 22.79
CA ILE A 34 -16.25 -8.13 23.97
C ILE A 34 -17.01 -6.83 23.74
N THR A 35 -18.23 -6.91 23.21
CA THR A 35 -19.20 -5.82 23.31
C THR A 35 -19.98 -6.02 24.60
N PRO A 36 -19.68 -5.33 25.71
CA PRO A 36 -20.73 -5.04 26.67
C PRO A 36 -21.48 -3.82 26.16
N ASP A 37 -22.76 -4.05 25.94
CA ASP A 37 -23.85 -3.16 26.30
C ASP A 37 -23.50 -1.66 26.42
N LEU A 38 -23.78 -0.92 25.35
CA LEU A 38 -23.67 0.54 25.33
C LEU A 38 -24.74 1.20 26.23
N GLU A 39 -25.68 0.45 26.80
CA GLU A 39 -26.78 0.98 27.63
C GLU A 39 -26.36 1.24 29.09
N SER A 40 -25.26 0.68 29.59
CA SER A 40 -24.90 0.71 31.02
C SER A 40 -23.94 1.84 31.45
N GLY A 41 -23.64 2.81 30.58
CA GLY A 41 -22.80 3.99 30.93
C GLY A 41 -21.37 3.67 31.39
N THR A 42 -20.92 2.42 31.20
CA THR A 42 -19.67 1.91 31.77
C THR A 42 -18.53 1.98 30.76
N LYS A 43 -17.41 2.62 31.12
CA LYS A 43 -16.20 2.67 30.28
C LYS A 43 -15.28 1.49 30.58
N LEU A 44 -15.09 0.61 29.59
CA LEU A 44 -14.10 -0.47 29.64
C LEU A 44 -12.67 0.07 29.47
N TRP A 45 -11.75 -0.51 30.21
CA TRP A 45 -10.31 -0.32 30.06
C TRP A 45 -9.59 -1.62 30.44
N HIS A 46 -8.39 -1.84 29.92
CA HIS A 46 -7.60 -3.04 30.22
C HIS A 46 -6.34 -2.70 31.03
N LEU A 47 -5.37 -2.03 30.40
CA LEU A 47 -4.11 -1.67 31.06
C LEU A 47 -4.02 -0.19 31.45
N VAL A 48 -4.67 0.70 30.70
CA VAL A 48 -4.62 2.15 30.93
C VAL A 48 -6.04 2.68 31.03
N LYS A 49 -6.37 3.28 32.17
CA LYS A 49 -7.62 4.02 32.37
C LYS A 49 -7.38 5.49 31.99
N ASN A 50 -7.88 5.89 30.82
CA ASN A 50 -7.87 7.29 30.42
C ASN A 50 -8.79 8.07 31.36
N HIS A 51 -8.22 9.02 32.12
CA HIS A 51 -9.02 9.94 32.92
C HIS A 51 -9.58 10.99 31.96
N ASP A 52 -10.90 11.18 31.96
CA ASP A 52 -11.50 12.30 31.22
C ASP A 52 -10.90 13.59 31.78
N HIS A 53 -10.29 14.40 30.91
CA HIS A 53 -9.61 15.63 31.27
C HIS A 53 -10.59 16.67 31.82
N ALA A 54 -10.91 16.61 33.11
CA ALA A 54 -11.61 17.67 33.84
C ALA A 54 -10.66 18.56 34.66
N ASP A 55 -9.41 18.13 34.92
CA ASP A 55 -8.45 18.94 35.67
C ASP A 55 -7.05 18.89 35.00
N GLN A 56 -6.72 19.94 34.24
CA GLN A 56 -5.33 20.25 33.87
C GLN A 56 -5.02 21.69 34.27
N LYS A 57 -4.66 21.87 35.53
CA LYS A 57 -3.64 22.85 35.93
C LYS A 57 -2.53 22.06 36.60
N GLU A 58 -1.30 22.29 36.16
CA GLU A 58 -0.03 21.62 36.53
C GLU A 58 0.32 20.36 35.72
N GLY A 59 1.35 20.44 34.87
CA GLY A 59 1.89 19.23 34.24
C GLY A 59 2.85 19.32 33.06
N ASP A 60 3.31 20.48 32.60
CA ASP A 60 4.24 20.57 31.43
C ASP A 60 5.59 19.84 31.64
N ARG A 61 5.95 19.52 32.89
CA ARG A 61 7.18 18.77 33.23
C ARG A 61 7.00 17.24 33.25
N GLY A 62 5.78 16.72 33.44
CA GLY A 62 5.52 15.28 33.47
C GLY A 62 5.56 14.62 32.08
N ASN A 63 5.09 15.34 31.05
CA ASN A 63 5.07 14.85 29.67
C ASN A 63 6.46 14.69 29.03
N LYS A 64 7.47 15.46 29.48
CA LYS A 64 8.81 15.47 28.88
C LYS A 64 9.70 14.31 29.36
N MET A 65 9.74 14.03 30.66
CA MET A 65 10.53 12.88 31.19
C MET A 65 9.96 11.53 30.75
N VAL A 66 8.65 11.44 30.60
CA VAL A 66 7.96 10.23 30.11
C VAL A 66 8.29 9.96 28.63
N SER A 67 8.46 11.00 27.82
CA SER A 67 8.84 10.90 26.40
C SER A 67 10.26 10.35 26.15
N GLU A 68 11.25 10.67 27.00
CA GLU A 68 12.63 10.15 26.87
C GLU A 68 12.75 8.64 27.18
N ILE A 69 12.00 8.17 28.19
CA ILE A 69 11.90 6.73 28.51
C ILE A 69 11.26 5.98 27.34
N TYR A 70 10.25 6.57 26.70
CA TYR A 70 9.62 5.97 25.52
C TYR A 70 10.54 5.92 24.31
N LEU A 71 11.37 6.93 24.08
CA LEU A 71 12.32 6.93 22.97
C LEU A 71 13.32 5.78 23.07
N THR A 72 13.85 5.52 24.28
CA THR A 72 14.79 4.40 24.50
C THR A 72 14.12 3.04 24.23
N ARG A 73 12.86 2.87 24.63
CA ARG A 73 12.08 1.66 24.33
C ARG A 73 11.80 1.50 22.82
N LEU A 74 11.46 2.59 22.14
CA LEU A 74 11.28 2.59 20.68
C LEU A 74 12.59 2.22 19.96
N LEU A 75 13.73 2.76 20.40
CA LEU A 75 15.05 2.42 19.86
C LEU A 75 15.40 0.94 20.11
N ALA A 76 15.07 0.38 21.27
CA ALA A 76 15.29 -1.04 21.54
C ALA A 76 14.46 -1.94 20.60
N THR A 77 13.18 -1.62 20.39
CA THR A 77 12.32 -2.33 19.43
C THR A 77 12.85 -2.18 18.01
N LYS A 78 13.23 -0.96 17.60
CA LYS A 78 13.84 -0.69 16.29
C LYS A 78 15.10 -1.52 16.09
N GLY A 79 16.01 -1.52 17.07
CA GLY A 79 17.24 -2.32 17.03
C GLY A 79 16.98 -3.82 16.90
N THR A 80 15.93 -4.33 17.54
CA THR A 80 15.53 -5.75 17.43
C THR A 80 15.01 -6.09 16.03
N LEU A 81 14.27 -5.18 15.40
CA LEU A 81 13.68 -5.39 14.08
C LEU A 81 14.61 -5.02 12.92
N GLN A 82 15.73 -4.34 13.20
CA GLN A 82 16.60 -3.72 12.21
C GLN A 82 16.97 -4.64 11.05
N LYS A 83 17.48 -5.85 11.37
CA LYS A 83 17.90 -6.81 10.36
C LYS A 83 16.78 -7.20 9.39
N PHE A 84 15.55 -7.37 9.90
CA PHE A 84 14.41 -7.73 9.04
C PHE A 84 14.01 -6.59 8.12
N VAL A 85 14.15 -5.34 8.57
CA VAL A 85 13.89 -4.15 7.75
C VAL A 85 14.97 -4.01 6.67
N ASP A 86 16.24 -4.18 7.04
CA ASP A 86 17.36 -4.13 6.11
C ASP A 86 17.24 -5.22 5.04
N ASP A 87 17.03 -6.48 5.45
CA ASP A 87 16.87 -7.62 4.53
C ASP A 87 15.71 -7.37 3.54
N LEU A 88 14.59 -6.80 4.00
CA LEU A 88 13.45 -6.46 3.16
C LEU A 88 13.79 -5.36 2.15
N PHE A 89 14.38 -4.24 2.61
CA PHE A 89 14.68 -3.10 1.75
C PHE A 89 15.76 -3.45 0.72
N GLU A 90 16.80 -4.18 1.14
CA GLU A 90 17.85 -4.66 0.25
C GLU A 90 17.28 -5.62 -0.82
N THR A 91 16.35 -6.51 -0.43
CA THR A 91 15.69 -7.41 -1.39
C THR A 91 14.86 -6.62 -2.41
N ILE A 92 14.10 -5.62 -1.97
CA ILE A 92 13.27 -4.79 -2.86
C ILE A 92 14.13 -3.96 -3.82
N PHE A 93 15.24 -3.39 -3.35
CA PHE A 93 16.14 -2.54 -4.14
C PHE A 93 17.37 -3.28 -4.68
N SER A 94 17.22 -4.58 -4.98
CA SER A 94 18.26 -5.38 -5.63
C SER A 94 17.90 -5.70 -7.09
N THR A 95 18.91 -5.64 -7.96
CA THR A 95 18.80 -6.09 -9.36
C THR A 95 19.09 -7.58 -9.54
N ALA A 96 19.71 -8.21 -8.53
CA ALA A 96 19.96 -9.65 -8.48
C ALA A 96 20.03 -10.09 -7.01
N HIS A 97 18.98 -10.75 -6.52
CA HIS A 97 18.95 -11.26 -5.14
C HIS A 97 18.93 -12.79 -5.16
N ARG A 98 19.96 -13.43 -4.61
CA ARG A 98 20.06 -14.91 -4.50
C ARG A 98 19.87 -15.66 -5.84
N GLY A 99 20.36 -15.08 -6.93
CA GLY A 99 20.30 -15.69 -8.26
C GLY A 99 18.99 -15.47 -9.03
N SER A 100 18.02 -14.74 -8.48
CA SER A 100 16.87 -14.27 -9.27
C SER A 100 17.23 -13.03 -10.08
N ALA A 101 16.74 -12.97 -11.32
CA ALA A 101 16.85 -11.79 -12.16
C ALA A 101 15.78 -10.75 -11.77
N LEU A 102 16.06 -9.48 -12.03
CA LEU A 102 15.08 -8.40 -11.92
C LEU A 102 13.80 -8.71 -12.74
N PRO A 103 12.59 -8.47 -12.19
CA PRO A 103 11.34 -8.62 -12.96
C PRO A 103 11.33 -7.78 -14.24
N LEU A 104 10.96 -8.40 -15.37
CA LEU A 104 10.91 -7.76 -16.70
C LEU A 104 10.06 -6.48 -16.71
N ALA A 105 8.91 -6.51 -16.02
CA ALA A 105 8.01 -5.37 -15.93
C ALA A 105 8.66 -4.12 -15.32
N ILE A 106 9.59 -4.28 -14.37
CA ILE A 106 10.28 -3.14 -13.75
C ILE A 106 11.24 -2.51 -14.74
N LYS A 107 12.09 -3.32 -15.39
CA LYS A 107 13.04 -2.83 -16.40
C LYS A 107 12.30 -2.14 -17.55
N TYR A 108 11.30 -2.79 -18.11
CA TYR A 108 10.53 -2.26 -19.24
C TYR A 108 9.81 -0.95 -18.89
N MET A 109 9.17 -0.86 -17.72
CA MET A 109 8.50 0.36 -17.27
C MET A 109 9.50 1.50 -16.99
N PHE A 110 10.67 1.20 -16.42
CA PHE A 110 11.68 2.22 -16.12
C PHE A 110 12.35 2.76 -17.38
N ASP A 111 12.59 1.90 -18.37
CA ASP A 111 13.07 2.32 -19.70
C ASP A 111 12.02 3.20 -20.39
N PHE A 112 10.74 2.84 -20.32
CA PHE A 112 9.66 3.67 -20.83
C PHE A 112 9.67 5.07 -20.18
N LEU A 113 9.83 5.16 -18.86
CA LEU A 113 9.89 6.46 -18.17
C LEU A 113 11.11 7.29 -18.58
N ASP A 114 12.26 6.64 -18.77
CA ASP A 114 13.47 7.31 -19.25
C ASP A 114 13.27 7.81 -20.68
N GLU A 115 12.67 7.01 -21.56
CA GLU A 115 12.34 7.41 -22.93
C GLU A 115 11.33 8.57 -22.97
N GLN A 116 10.29 8.55 -22.12
CA GLN A 116 9.37 9.69 -22.01
C GLN A 116 10.10 10.96 -21.56
N ALA A 117 11.04 10.86 -20.62
CA ALA A 117 11.85 12.00 -20.20
C ALA A 117 12.72 12.52 -21.36
N ASP A 118 13.33 11.64 -22.15
CA ASP A 118 14.12 12.00 -23.32
C ASP A 118 13.26 12.67 -24.42
N ARG A 119 12.08 12.12 -24.72
CA ARG A 119 11.12 12.70 -25.70
C ARG A 119 10.68 14.11 -25.32
N HIS A 120 10.65 14.42 -24.03
CA HIS A 120 10.29 15.74 -23.50
C HIS A 120 11.52 16.61 -23.14
N ALA A 121 12.73 16.21 -23.53
CA ALA A 121 14.00 16.91 -23.24
C ALA A 121 14.26 17.18 -21.74
N ILE A 122 13.82 16.24 -20.88
CA ILE A 122 14.03 16.30 -19.43
C ILE A 122 15.33 15.55 -19.08
N HIS A 123 16.39 16.33 -18.85
CA HIS A 123 17.71 15.81 -18.50
C HIS A 123 18.02 15.82 -17.00
N ASP A 124 17.16 16.41 -16.17
CA ASP A 124 17.30 16.40 -14.71
C ASP A 124 17.08 14.97 -14.14
N PRO A 125 18.11 14.32 -13.57
CA PRO A 125 17.98 12.98 -12.99
C PRO A 125 16.98 12.91 -11.83
N ALA A 126 16.76 14.01 -11.10
CA ALA A 126 15.83 14.05 -9.98
C ALA A 126 14.37 13.85 -10.44
N VAL A 127 14.02 14.30 -11.63
CA VAL A 127 12.68 14.09 -12.22
C VAL A 127 12.48 12.62 -12.54
N ARG A 128 13.46 11.97 -13.21
CA ARG A 128 13.40 10.53 -13.55
C ARG A 128 13.35 9.67 -12.29
N HIS A 129 14.16 10.00 -11.28
CA HIS A 129 14.13 9.36 -9.96
C HIS A 129 12.72 9.45 -9.34
N THR A 130 12.12 10.65 -9.37
CA THR A 130 10.79 10.90 -8.83
C THR A 130 9.71 10.10 -9.58
N TRP A 131 9.77 10.00 -10.91
CA TRP A 131 8.84 9.20 -11.70
C TRP A 131 8.96 7.71 -11.39
N LYS A 132 10.18 7.18 -11.29
CA LYS A 132 10.45 5.78 -10.91
C LYS A 132 9.95 5.49 -9.48
N SER A 133 10.18 6.40 -8.54
CA SER A 133 9.68 6.30 -7.16
C SER A 133 8.14 6.32 -7.08
N ASN A 134 7.50 7.23 -7.82
CA ASN A 134 6.05 7.42 -7.83
C ASN A 134 5.30 6.35 -8.62
N SER A 135 5.96 5.60 -9.51
CA SER A 135 5.35 4.54 -10.30
C SER A 135 5.36 3.19 -9.59
N LEU A 136 6.42 2.86 -8.85
CA LEU A 136 6.58 1.53 -8.24
C LEU A 136 6.73 1.55 -6.70
N PRO A 137 7.84 2.02 -6.09
CA PRO A 137 8.00 1.96 -4.64
C PRO A 137 6.85 2.59 -3.84
N LEU A 138 6.42 3.79 -4.21
CA LEU A 138 5.43 4.55 -3.46
C LEU A 138 3.98 4.12 -3.73
N ARG A 139 3.75 3.28 -4.75
CA ARG A 139 2.41 2.78 -5.13
C ARG A 139 2.21 1.32 -4.74
N PHE A 140 3.17 0.47 -5.09
CA PHE A 140 3.08 -0.96 -4.85
C PHE A 140 3.72 -1.34 -3.51
N TRP A 141 5.01 -1.08 -3.34
CA TRP A 141 5.77 -1.60 -2.19
C TRP A 141 5.32 -1.01 -0.85
N VAL A 142 5.06 0.31 -0.79
CA VAL A 142 4.48 0.93 0.42
C VAL A 142 3.16 0.26 0.83
N ASN A 143 2.30 -0.06 -0.14
CA ASN A 143 1.02 -0.69 0.13
C ASN A 143 1.19 -2.12 0.64
N VAL A 144 2.09 -2.91 0.05
CA VAL A 144 2.40 -4.28 0.51
C VAL A 144 3.03 -4.28 1.90
N ILE A 145 3.99 -3.39 2.17
CA ILE A 145 4.62 -3.26 3.50
C ILE A 145 3.58 -2.91 4.57
N LYS A 146 2.67 -1.98 4.28
CA LYS A 146 1.61 -1.59 5.21
C LYS A 146 0.53 -2.67 5.35
N ASN A 147 0.28 -3.45 4.30
CA ASN A 147 -0.83 -4.39 4.21
C ASN A 147 -0.34 -5.78 3.81
N PRO A 148 0.41 -6.48 4.68
CA PRO A 148 0.90 -7.82 4.40
C PRO A 148 -0.23 -8.83 4.18
N GLN A 149 -1.45 -8.55 4.66
CA GLN A 149 -2.63 -9.37 4.40
C GLN A 149 -3.08 -9.39 2.92
N PHE A 150 -2.52 -8.52 2.07
CA PHE A 150 -2.72 -8.61 0.61
C PHE A 150 -1.92 -9.75 -0.01
N VAL A 151 -0.89 -10.25 0.67
CA VAL A 151 0.00 -11.31 0.17
C VAL A 151 -0.13 -12.59 1.01
N PHE A 152 -0.38 -12.45 2.32
CA PHE A 152 -0.42 -13.56 3.26
C PHE A 152 -1.79 -13.66 3.93
N ASP A 153 -2.26 -14.88 4.18
CA ASP A 153 -3.47 -15.12 4.98
C ASP A 153 -3.18 -14.92 6.48
N ILE A 154 -3.19 -13.66 6.92
CA ILE A 154 -2.87 -13.27 8.29
C ILE A 154 -3.82 -12.19 8.81
N HIS A 155 -4.10 -12.22 10.11
CA HIS A 155 -4.82 -11.15 10.78
C HIS A 155 -3.86 -10.05 11.26
N LYS A 156 -3.91 -8.87 10.64
CA LYS A 156 -3.13 -7.70 11.06
C LYS A 156 -3.78 -7.01 12.26
N THR A 157 -3.08 -6.97 13.39
CA THR A 157 -3.54 -6.22 14.58
C THR A 157 -3.27 -4.71 14.44
N SER A 158 -3.96 -3.88 15.22
CA SER A 158 -3.77 -2.42 15.21
C SER A 158 -2.36 -2.00 15.63
N ILE A 159 -1.72 -2.72 16.57
CA ILE A 159 -0.33 -2.44 16.95
C ILE A 159 0.65 -2.82 15.83
N THR A 160 0.41 -3.93 15.13
CA THR A 160 1.20 -4.31 13.95
C THR A 160 1.08 -3.27 12.85
N ASP A 161 -0.13 -2.77 12.59
CA ASP A 161 -0.40 -1.71 11.60
C ASP A 161 0.38 -0.41 11.92
N ALA A 162 0.41 0.00 13.18
CA ALA A 162 1.18 1.16 13.63
C ALA A 162 2.69 0.96 13.41
N CYS A 163 3.23 -0.22 13.76
CA CYS A 163 4.65 -0.54 13.54
C CYS A 163 5.01 -0.57 12.04
N LEU A 164 4.18 -1.21 11.20
CA LEU A 164 4.41 -1.28 9.75
C LEU A 164 4.28 0.09 9.09
N SER A 165 3.44 0.99 9.62
CA SER A 165 3.36 2.37 9.13
C SER A 165 4.66 3.15 9.35
N VAL A 166 5.36 2.92 10.46
CA VAL A 166 6.70 3.50 10.72
C VAL A 166 7.73 2.99 9.71
N VAL A 167 7.73 1.67 9.45
CA VAL A 167 8.63 1.06 8.45
C VAL A 167 8.32 1.58 7.04
N ALA A 168 7.04 1.62 6.65
CA ALA A 168 6.62 2.14 5.36
C ALA A 168 6.97 3.62 5.18
N GLN A 169 6.84 4.45 6.23
CA GLN A 169 7.27 5.85 6.15
C GLN A 169 8.77 5.97 5.95
N THR A 170 9.57 5.11 6.60
CA THR A 170 11.02 5.06 6.39
C THR A 170 11.37 4.66 4.95
N PHE A 171 10.65 3.70 4.38
CA PHE A 171 10.78 3.30 2.98
C PHE A 171 10.40 4.43 2.01
N MET A 172 9.36 5.22 2.33
CA MET A 172 9.01 6.40 1.54
C MET A 172 10.11 7.46 1.59
N ASP A 173 10.65 7.71 2.78
CA ASP A 173 11.71 8.70 3.00
C ASP A 173 13.02 8.30 2.27
N SER A 174 13.30 7.00 2.10
CA SER A 174 14.46 6.53 1.31
C SER A 174 14.29 6.72 -0.19
N CYS A 175 13.06 6.85 -0.69
CA CYS A 175 12.80 7.14 -2.11
C CYS A 175 12.86 8.64 -2.44
N SER A 176 12.87 9.52 -1.43
CA SER A 176 12.86 10.98 -1.64
C SER A 176 14.22 11.53 -2.08
N THR A 177 14.23 12.47 -3.02
CA THR A 177 15.43 13.23 -3.42
C THR A 177 15.75 14.39 -2.46
N SER A 178 14.81 14.78 -1.58
CA SER A 178 14.99 15.92 -0.67
C SER A 178 15.94 15.61 0.49
N GLU A 179 16.79 16.58 0.85
CA GLU A 179 17.64 16.47 2.03
C GLU A 179 16.84 16.34 3.34
N HIS A 180 17.36 15.54 4.25
CA HIS A 180 16.70 15.22 5.51
C HIS A 180 17.05 16.27 6.58
N ARG A 181 16.23 17.30 6.74
CA ARG A 181 16.38 18.29 7.82
C ARG A 181 15.69 17.80 9.09
N LEU A 182 16.49 17.27 10.02
CA LEU A 182 16.01 16.84 11.32
C LEU A 182 16.04 18.01 12.30
N GLY A 183 14.95 18.18 13.04
CA GLY A 183 14.78 19.19 14.06
C GLY A 183 13.98 18.66 15.25
N LYS A 184 13.83 19.47 16.30
CA LYS A 184 13.11 19.10 17.52
C LYS A 184 11.64 18.72 17.26
N ASP A 185 11.04 19.26 16.20
CA ASP A 185 9.66 19.01 15.81
C ASP A 185 9.52 17.89 14.75
N SER A 186 10.61 17.16 14.46
CA SER A 186 10.56 16.03 13.53
C SER A 186 9.75 14.86 14.12
N PRO A 187 8.87 14.21 13.32
CA PRO A 187 8.13 13.03 13.75
C PRO A 187 9.05 11.94 14.30
N SER A 188 8.61 11.23 15.34
CA SER A 188 9.41 10.21 16.03
C SER A 188 9.94 9.12 15.10
N ASN A 189 9.17 8.71 14.09
CA ASN A 189 9.61 7.73 13.08
C ASN A 189 10.80 8.23 12.25
N LYS A 190 10.86 9.53 11.94
CA LYS A 190 12.00 10.13 11.22
C LYS A 190 13.25 10.16 12.09
N LEU A 191 13.09 10.39 13.39
CA LEU A 191 14.20 10.34 14.35
C LEU A 191 14.73 8.90 14.54
N LEU A 192 13.85 7.89 14.51
CA LEU A 192 14.22 6.49 14.73
C LEU A 192 15.17 5.93 13.65
N TYR A 193 14.92 6.28 12.38
CA TYR A 193 15.70 5.80 11.22
C TYR A 193 16.60 6.86 10.59
N ALA A 194 16.76 8.01 11.24
CA ALA A 194 17.56 9.15 10.77
C ALA A 194 18.95 8.76 10.26
N LYS A 195 19.63 7.82 10.94
CA LYS A 195 20.98 7.37 10.60
C LYS A 195 21.00 6.37 9.43
N ASP A 196 19.91 5.66 9.19
CA ASP A 196 19.82 4.59 8.20
C ASP A 196 19.30 5.11 6.85
N ILE A 197 18.44 6.14 6.86
CA ILE A 197 17.85 6.73 5.65
C ILE A 197 18.88 7.12 4.58
N PRO A 198 20.03 7.76 4.91
CA PRO A 198 21.05 8.06 3.90
C PRO A 198 21.59 6.82 3.18
N ASN A 199 21.77 5.71 3.90
CA ASN A 199 22.21 4.44 3.31
C ASN A 199 21.10 3.84 2.42
N TYR A 200 19.84 3.87 2.86
CA TYR A 200 18.73 3.41 2.03
C TYR A 200 18.54 4.25 0.77
N LYS A 201 18.74 5.57 0.83
CA LYS A 201 18.75 6.43 -0.36
C LYS A 201 19.81 6.00 -1.36
N HIS A 202 21.01 5.68 -0.89
CA HIS A 202 22.08 5.16 -1.73
C HIS A 202 21.70 3.84 -2.42
N TRP A 203 20.98 2.95 -1.72
CA TRP A 203 20.46 1.71 -2.34
C TRP A 203 19.46 2.01 -3.45
N VAL A 204 18.55 2.97 -3.26
CA VAL A 204 17.57 3.37 -4.29
C VAL A 204 18.26 3.98 -5.52
N GLU A 205 19.21 4.90 -5.30
CA GLU A 205 19.99 5.54 -6.38
C GLU A 205 20.76 4.50 -7.19
N ARG A 206 21.42 3.56 -6.49
CA ARG A 206 22.12 2.45 -7.13
C ARG A 206 21.16 1.55 -7.90
N TYR A 207 20.01 1.20 -7.32
CA TYR A 207 19.00 0.37 -7.96
C TYR A 207 18.54 0.96 -9.30
N TYR A 208 18.20 2.25 -9.35
CA TYR A 208 17.80 2.91 -10.60
C TYR A 208 18.95 2.99 -11.61
N THR A 209 20.16 3.26 -11.14
CA THR A 209 21.35 3.34 -11.98
C THR A 209 21.68 1.97 -12.60
N ASP A 210 21.64 0.90 -11.81
CA ASP A 210 21.98 -0.45 -12.25
C ASP A 210 20.92 -0.97 -13.23
N ILE A 211 19.63 -0.68 -13.01
CA ILE A 211 18.56 -0.98 -13.99
C ILE A 211 18.77 -0.24 -15.31
N GLY A 212 19.16 1.04 -15.25
CA GLY A 212 19.42 1.84 -16.44
C GLY A 212 20.57 1.29 -17.30
N LYS A 213 21.53 0.59 -16.69
CA LYS A 213 22.64 -0.07 -17.40
C LYS A 213 22.28 -1.44 -17.97
N MET A 214 21.17 -2.05 -17.56
CA MET A 214 20.75 -3.35 -18.08
C MET A 214 20.34 -3.24 -19.56
N PRO A 215 20.54 -4.30 -20.36
CA PRO A 215 20.03 -4.34 -21.73
C PRO A 215 18.53 -4.06 -21.78
N ALA A 216 18.11 -3.29 -22.79
CA ALA A 216 16.69 -3.04 -23.05
C ALA A 216 15.97 -4.36 -23.37
N ILE A 217 14.73 -4.47 -22.90
CA ILE A 217 13.85 -5.60 -23.24
C ILE A 217 13.14 -5.26 -24.54
N SER A 218 13.15 -6.18 -25.50
CA SER A 218 12.44 -5.98 -26.76
C SER A 218 10.92 -6.04 -26.56
N ASP A 219 10.16 -5.30 -27.38
CA ASP A 219 8.69 -5.39 -27.38
C ASP A 219 8.22 -6.82 -27.64
N GLN A 220 8.95 -7.59 -28.44
CA GLN A 220 8.63 -8.99 -28.70
C GLN A 220 8.72 -9.83 -27.42
N ASP A 221 9.81 -9.71 -26.66
CA ASP A 221 10.00 -10.46 -25.41
C ASP A 221 8.99 -10.03 -24.34
N MET A 222 8.73 -8.72 -24.24
CA MET A 222 7.74 -8.21 -23.30
C MET A 222 6.32 -8.67 -23.65
N ASN A 223 5.94 -8.66 -24.94
CA ASN A 223 4.65 -9.17 -25.39
C ASN A 223 4.52 -10.68 -25.17
N ALA A 224 5.59 -11.45 -25.39
CA ALA A 224 5.60 -12.89 -25.10
C ALA A 224 5.40 -13.15 -23.61
N TYR A 225 6.09 -12.39 -22.74
CA TYR A 225 5.88 -12.45 -21.30
C TYR A 225 4.44 -12.11 -20.90
N LEU A 226 3.87 -11.03 -21.42
CA LEU A 226 2.48 -10.61 -21.13
C LEU A 226 1.45 -11.62 -21.64
N ALA A 227 1.68 -12.23 -22.80
CA ALA A 227 0.81 -13.29 -23.33
C ALA A 227 0.81 -14.51 -22.41
N GLU A 228 1.98 -14.91 -21.88
CA GLU A 228 2.07 -16.02 -20.94
C GLU A 228 1.39 -15.69 -19.60
N GLN A 229 1.58 -14.49 -19.04
CA GLN A 229 0.85 -14.04 -17.85
C GLN A 229 -0.67 -14.07 -18.09
N SER A 230 -1.14 -13.59 -19.24
CA SER A 230 -2.57 -13.60 -19.61
C SER A 230 -3.12 -15.02 -19.70
N ARG A 231 -2.33 -15.96 -20.23
CA ARG A 231 -2.69 -17.39 -20.33
C ARG A 231 -2.76 -18.05 -18.96
N MET A 232 -1.81 -17.77 -18.06
CA MET A 232 -1.78 -18.37 -16.72
C MET A 232 -2.99 -17.96 -15.86
N HIS A 233 -3.47 -16.74 -16.03
CA HIS A 233 -4.52 -16.15 -15.20
C HIS A 233 -5.87 -15.99 -15.92
N SER A 234 -6.06 -16.65 -17.08
CA SER A 234 -7.24 -16.45 -17.93
C SER A 234 -8.58 -16.82 -17.27
N SER A 235 -8.54 -17.69 -16.25
CA SER A 235 -9.72 -18.19 -15.54
C SER A 235 -9.82 -17.70 -14.09
N ASP A 236 -8.92 -16.83 -13.65
CA ASP A 236 -8.85 -16.42 -12.24
C ASP A 236 -9.93 -15.38 -11.88
N PHE A 237 -10.46 -14.68 -12.89
CA PHE A 237 -11.39 -13.58 -12.71
C PHE A 237 -12.65 -13.73 -13.57
N ASN A 238 -13.80 -13.28 -13.04
CA ASN A 238 -15.04 -13.23 -13.78
C ASN A 238 -15.13 -11.93 -14.60
N THR A 239 -14.72 -12.01 -15.88
CA THR A 239 -14.74 -10.89 -16.81
C THR A 239 -16.16 -10.34 -17.04
N MET A 240 -17.19 -11.19 -16.99
CA MET A 240 -18.58 -10.73 -17.20
C MET A 240 -19.04 -9.82 -16.07
N SER A 241 -18.72 -10.14 -14.82
CA SER A 241 -18.99 -9.27 -13.68
C SER A 241 -18.28 -7.92 -13.81
N ALA A 242 -16.99 -7.93 -14.21
CA ALA A 242 -16.24 -6.70 -14.43
C ALA A 242 -16.84 -5.83 -15.56
N LEU A 243 -17.28 -6.44 -16.65
CA LEU A 243 -17.92 -5.74 -17.77
C LEU A 243 -19.26 -5.11 -17.36
N ASN A 244 -20.07 -5.79 -16.53
CA ASN A 244 -21.31 -5.23 -16.01
C ASN A 244 -21.05 -3.99 -15.13
N GLU A 245 -20.06 -4.05 -14.24
CA GLU A 245 -19.67 -2.90 -13.42
C GLU A 245 -19.11 -1.74 -14.27
N LEU A 246 -18.32 -2.05 -15.31
CA LEU A 246 -17.82 -1.04 -16.25
C LEU A 246 -18.96 -0.37 -17.04
N TYR A 247 -19.98 -1.13 -17.43
CA TYR A 247 -21.13 -0.60 -18.15
C TYR A 247 -21.89 0.46 -17.35
N LEU A 248 -21.88 0.38 -16.00
CA LEU A 248 -22.49 1.41 -15.15
C LEU A 248 -21.88 2.80 -15.41
N TYR A 249 -20.57 2.87 -15.65
CA TYR A 249 -19.89 4.12 -16.01
C TYR A 249 -20.21 4.55 -17.44
N VAL A 250 -20.26 3.60 -18.39
CA VAL A 250 -20.64 3.88 -19.78
C VAL A 250 -22.04 4.49 -19.85
N SER A 251 -23.01 3.89 -19.16
CA SER A 251 -24.39 4.39 -19.10
C SER A 251 -24.45 5.79 -18.45
N LYS A 252 -23.72 5.99 -17.35
CA LYS A 252 -23.69 7.27 -16.63
C LYS A 252 -23.09 8.43 -17.43
N TYR A 253 -22.08 8.16 -18.25
CA TYR A 253 -21.33 9.17 -19.02
C TYR A 253 -21.50 9.00 -20.53
N LYS A 254 -22.65 8.46 -20.96
CA LYS A 254 -22.92 8.09 -22.35
C LYS A 254 -22.64 9.25 -23.31
N ASP A 255 -23.22 10.41 -23.03
CA ASP A 255 -23.19 11.55 -23.94
C ASP A 255 -21.78 12.11 -24.10
N GLU A 256 -21.01 12.19 -23.00
CA GLU A 256 -19.62 12.64 -23.03
C GLU A 256 -18.71 11.66 -23.78
N ILE A 257 -18.92 10.35 -23.60
CA ILE A 257 -18.14 9.32 -24.28
C ILE A 257 -18.44 9.34 -25.79
N LEU A 258 -19.72 9.39 -26.19
CA LEU A 258 -20.09 9.46 -27.59
C LEU A 258 -19.56 10.73 -28.26
N ALA A 259 -19.70 11.88 -27.61
CA ALA A 259 -19.16 13.13 -28.12
C ALA A 259 -17.63 13.07 -28.30
N ALA A 260 -16.90 12.42 -27.40
CA ALA A 260 -15.45 12.22 -27.56
C ALA A 260 -15.11 11.29 -28.74
N LEU A 261 -15.86 10.20 -28.92
CA LEU A 261 -15.70 9.27 -30.05
C LEU A 261 -16.03 9.93 -31.40
N ASP A 262 -16.98 10.87 -31.42
CA ASP A 262 -17.33 11.66 -32.61
C ASP A 262 -16.40 12.84 -32.86
N GLN A 263 -15.48 13.15 -31.95
CA GLN A 263 -14.43 14.15 -32.17
C GLN A 263 -13.14 13.53 -32.69
N ASP A 264 -12.85 12.28 -32.31
CA ASP A 264 -11.62 11.59 -32.70
C ASP A 264 -11.72 10.94 -34.10
N GLU A 265 -10.80 11.30 -35.00
CA GLU A 265 -10.81 10.81 -36.39
C GLU A 265 -10.51 9.31 -36.50
N GLN A 266 -9.72 8.74 -35.59
CA GLN A 266 -9.47 7.29 -35.59
C GLN A 266 -10.72 6.55 -35.11
N ALA A 267 -11.42 7.05 -34.10
CA ALA A 267 -12.66 6.49 -33.60
C ALA A 267 -13.77 6.49 -34.66
N LYS A 268 -13.89 7.59 -35.43
CA LYS A 268 -14.80 7.66 -36.59
C LYS A 268 -14.49 6.61 -37.65
N ARG A 269 -13.21 6.48 -38.04
CA ARG A 269 -12.77 5.47 -39.03
C ARG A 269 -13.14 4.06 -38.62
N HIS A 270 -13.05 3.75 -37.33
CA HIS A 270 -13.40 2.44 -36.76
C HIS A 270 -14.87 2.30 -36.32
N ARG A 271 -15.68 3.34 -36.55
CA ARG A 271 -17.11 3.45 -36.17
C ARG A 271 -17.35 3.12 -34.70
N LEU A 272 -16.52 3.64 -33.80
CA LEU A 272 -16.56 3.28 -32.37
C LEU A 272 -17.82 3.81 -31.67
N ALA A 273 -18.27 5.03 -31.98
CA ALA A 273 -19.51 5.60 -31.42
C ALA A 273 -20.72 4.71 -31.73
N PHE A 274 -20.86 4.29 -32.99
CA PHE A 274 -21.91 3.36 -33.42
C PHE A 274 -21.85 2.01 -32.69
N LYS A 275 -20.66 1.43 -32.52
CA LYS A 275 -20.50 0.17 -31.77
C LYS A 275 -20.90 0.32 -30.31
N LEU A 276 -20.60 1.47 -29.69
CA LEU A 276 -20.99 1.74 -28.31
C LEU A 276 -22.52 1.88 -28.19
N ASP A 277 -23.16 2.58 -29.12
CA ASP A 277 -24.63 2.68 -29.14
C ASP A 277 -25.30 1.31 -29.29
N GLN A 278 -24.75 0.41 -30.11
CA GLN A 278 -25.25 -0.97 -30.20
C GLN A 278 -25.20 -1.68 -28.84
N VAL A 279 -24.09 -1.55 -28.11
CA VAL A 279 -23.98 -2.11 -26.75
C VAL A 279 -25.03 -1.51 -25.83
N ILE A 280 -25.22 -0.19 -25.87
CA ILE A 280 -26.19 0.52 -25.02
C ILE A 280 -27.63 0.08 -25.34
N SER A 281 -28.00 -0.03 -26.62
CA SER A 281 -29.32 -0.51 -27.03
C SER A 281 -29.58 -1.95 -26.56
N CYS A 282 -28.60 -2.85 -26.76
CA CYS A 282 -28.71 -4.23 -26.29
C CYS A 282 -28.88 -4.33 -24.77
N MET A 283 -28.18 -3.48 -24.01
CA MET A 283 -28.22 -3.49 -22.55
C MET A 283 -29.47 -2.81 -21.97
N SER A 284 -30.11 -1.90 -22.72
CA SER A 284 -31.31 -1.17 -22.28
C SER A 284 -32.62 -1.93 -22.53
N GLY A 285 -32.56 -3.08 -23.20
CA GLY A 285 -33.74 -3.92 -23.48
C GLY A 285 -34.61 -3.41 -24.64
N ASP A 286 -34.16 -2.41 -25.39
CA ASP A 286 -34.82 -1.97 -26.61
C ASP A 286 -34.48 -2.95 -27.74
N SER A 287 -35.26 -4.02 -27.84
CA SER A 287 -35.26 -5.00 -28.95
C SER A 287 -36.68 -5.36 -29.33
#